data_AF-A0A0B7BYT1-F1
#
_entry.id   AF-A0A0B7BYT1-F1
#
_cell.length_a   1.000
_cell.length_b   1.000
_cell.length_c   1.000
_cell.angle_alpha   90.00
_cell.angle_beta   90.00
_cell.angle_gamma   90.00
#
_symmetry.space_group_name_H-M   'P 1'
#
loop_
_entity.id
_entity.type
_entity.pdbx_description
1 polymer ?
#
loop_
_entity_poly.entity_id
_entity_poly.type
_entity_poly.pdbx_seq_one_letter_code
_entity_poly.pdbx_strand_id
1 'polypeptide(L)' 'KRFGRCKCLPGYKGHKCEDMCSVGTYGQDCLKNCSCEHGNCHHVSGVCKCELGWAGQWCNETCPPGKFGPDCK' A
#
# COMPACT_ATOMS: atom_id res chain seq x y z
N LYS A 1 12.94 29.49 -14.49
CA LYS A 1 11.78 29.07 -13.67
C LYS A 1 11.83 27.55 -13.50
N ARG A 2 12.30 27.03 -12.37
CA ARG A 2 12.26 25.59 -12.10
C ARG A 2 10.92 25.32 -11.43
N PHE A 3 10.00 24.67 -12.12
CA PHE A 3 8.87 24.02 -11.45
C PHE A 3 9.46 22.88 -10.63
N GLY A 4 9.94 23.21 -9.42
CA GLY A 4 10.25 22.19 -8.44
C GLY A 4 8.91 21.53 -8.12
N ARG A 5 8.76 20.27 -8.55
CA ARG A 5 7.68 19.43 -8.05
C ARG A 5 7.68 19.55 -6.52
N CYS A 6 6.55 19.88 -5.92
CA CYS A 6 6.41 19.90 -4.47
C CYS A 6 6.91 18.56 -3.94
N LYS A 7 7.84 18.58 -2.96
CA LYS A 7 8.24 17.36 -2.27
C LYS A 7 7.08 16.96 -1.38
N CYS A 8 6.25 16.05 -1.86
CA CYS A 8 5.11 15.56 -1.09
C CYS A 8 5.56 14.65 0.05
N LEU A 9 4.71 14.56 1.07
CA LEU A 9 4.89 13.55 2.11
C LEU A 9 4.78 12.15 1.48
N PRO A 10 5.48 11.15 2.05
CA PRO A 10 5.32 9.78 1.60
C PRO A 10 3.85 9.35 1.64
N GLY A 11 3.39 8.72 0.55
CA GLY A 11 2.00 8.32 0.39
C GLY A 11 1.11 9.35 -0.28
N TYR A 12 1.66 10.50 -0.70
CA TYR A 12 0.93 11.55 -1.39
C TYR A 12 1.66 12.01 -2.65
N LYS A 13 0.90 12.49 -3.62
CA LYS A 13 1.34 13.02 -4.92
C LYS A 13 0.46 14.18 -5.35
N GLY A 14 0.72 14.70 -6.55
CA GLY A 14 -0.05 15.78 -7.16
C GLY A 14 0.60 17.15 -6.96
N HIS A 15 0.04 18.17 -7.62
CA HIS A 15 0.58 19.53 -7.58
C HIS A 15 0.55 20.17 -6.19
N LYS A 16 -0.41 19.74 -5.35
CA LYS A 16 -0.63 20.24 -3.99
C LYS A 16 -0.41 19.18 -2.91
N CYS A 17 0.04 17.97 -3.27
CA CYS A 17 0.26 16.85 -2.34
C CYS A 17 -1.00 16.41 -1.57
N GLU A 18 -2.18 16.59 -2.16
CA GLU A 18 -3.46 16.16 -1.59
C GLU A 18 -3.92 14.80 -2.12
N ASP A 19 -3.36 14.36 -3.25
CA ASP A 19 -3.72 13.09 -3.87
C ASP A 19 -2.98 11.96 -3.16
N MET A 20 -3.71 11.02 -2.59
CA MET A 20 -3.12 9.80 -2.03
C MET A 20 -2.49 8.95 -3.13
N CYS A 21 -1.49 8.13 -2.80
CA CYS A 21 -0.98 7.17 -3.76
C CYS A 21 -2.08 6.25 -4.25
N SER A 22 -2.03 5.98 -5.55
CA SER A 22 -2.96 5.04 -6.18
C SER A 22 -2.71 3.64 -5.64
N VAL A 23 -3.78 2.83 -5.61
CA VAL A 23 -3.69 1.42 -5.23
C VAL A 23 -2.54 0.74 -5.99
N GLY A 24 -1.70 0.02 -5.25
CA GLY A 24 -0.50 -0.63 -5.79
C GLY A 24 0.77 0.21 -5.72
N THR A 25 0.71 1.46 -5.24
CA THR A 25 1.89 2.32 -5.07
C THR A 25 1.98 2.96 -3.69
N TYR A 26 3.19 3.25 -3.23
CA TYR A 26 3.44 3.83 -1.91
C TYR A 26 4.73 4.65 -1.84
N GLY A 27 4.95 5.31 -0.70
CA GLY A 27 6.18 6.02 -0.39
C GLY A 27 6.25 7.40 -1.04
N GLN A 28 7.44 7.99 -1.08
CA GLN A 28 7.62 9.35 -1.58
C GLN A 28 7.29 9.44 -3.08
N ASP A 29 6.42 10.40 -3.41
CA ASP A 29 5.88 10.61 -4.77
C ASP A 29 5.26 9.35 -5.40
N CYS A 30 4.86 8.35 -4.59
CA CYS A 30 4.30 7.07 -5.03
C CYS A 30 5.23 6.27 -5.96
N LEU A 31 6.55 6.42 -5.79
CA LEU A 31 7.54 5.79 -6.66
C LEU A 31 7.78 4.30 -6.34
N LYS A 32 7.30 3.81 -5.20
CA LYS A 32 7.44 2.40 -4.83
C LYS A 32 6.18 1.62 -5.23
N ASN A 33 6.36 0.44 -5.81
CA ASN A 33 5.26 -0.47 -6.12
C ASN A 33 5.04 -1.46 -4.98
N CYS A 34 3.79 -1.81 -4.75
CA CYS A 34 3.41 -2.78 -3.75
C CYS A 34 3.56 -4.19 -4.27
N SER A 35 4.04 -5.08 -3.40
CA SER A 35 4.30 -6.49 -3.72
C SER A 35 3.27 -7.42 -3.08
N CYS A 36 2.11 -6.90 -2.71
CA CYS A 36 1.02 -7.69 -2.16
C CYS A 36 0.33 -8.47 -3.29
N GLU A 37 0.17 -9.78 -3.17
CA GLU A 37 -0.58 -10.58 -4.15
C GLU A 37 -2.09 -10.45 -3.94
N HIS A 38 -2.59 -10.76 -2.74
CA HIS A 38 -4.02 -10.73 -2.42
C HIS A 38 -4.33 -9.66 -1.38
N GLY A 39 -4.12 -8.40 -1.75
CA GLY A 39 -4.34 -7.30 -0.84
C GLY A 39 -3.94 -5.94 -1.38
N ASN A 40 -4.17 -4.94 -0.54
CA ASN A 40 -3.80 -3.56 -0.80
C ASN A 40 -2.71 -3.13 0.17
N CYS A 41 -1.73 -2.39 -0.29
CA CYS A 41 -0.71 -1.83 0.59
C CYS A 41 -1.10 -0.47 1.16
N HIS A 42 -0.53 -0.15 2.30
CA HIS A 42 -0.62 1.17 2.89
C HIS A 42 0.18 2.19 2.06
N HIS A 43 -0.48 3.26 1.59
CA HIS A 43 0.11 4.27 0.72
C HIS A 43 1.40 4.92 1.30
N VAL A 44 1.55 4.99 2.62
CA VAL A 44 2.75 5.56 3.26
C VAL A 44 3.87 4.52 3.43
N SER A 45 3.57 3.38 4.08
CA SER A 45 4.56 2.43 4.58
C SER A 45 4.79 1.25 3.63
N GLY A 46 3.85 0.96 2.74
CA GLY A 46 3.88 -0.20 1.86
C GLY A 46 3.45 -1.50 2.52
N VAL A 47 3.02 -1.46 3.79
CA VAL A 47 2.55 -2.65 4.51
C VAL A 47 1.28 -3.19 3.85
N CYS A 48 1.28 -4.47 3.52
CA CYS A 48 0.13 -5.13 2.93
C CYS A 48 -1.00 -5.29 3.95
N LYS A 49 -2.21 -4.99 3.51
CA LYS A 49 -3.46 -5.28 4.17
C LYS A 49 -4.13 -6.38 3.37
N CYS A 50 -4.12 -7.59 3.91
CA CYS A 50 -4.58 -8.77 3.20
C CYS A 50 -6.09 -8.85 3.12
N GLU A 51 -6.57 -9.41 2.01
CA GLU A 51 -7.97 -9.74 1.82
C GLU A 51 -8.37 -10.91 2.73
N LEU A 52 -9.69 -11.12 2.86
CA LEU A 52 -10.22 -12.20 3.67
C LEU A 52 -9.72 -13.55 3.18
N GLY A 53 -9.16 -14.35 4.08
CA GLY A 53 -8.60 -15.66 3.72
C GLY A 53 -7.11 -15.64 3.35
N TRP A 54 -6.46 -14.47 3.38
CA TRP A 54 -5.03 -14.31 3.10
C TRP A 54 -4.26 -13.72 4.29
N ALA A 55 -3.00 -14.12 4.40
CA ALA A 55 -2.03 -13.74 5.42
C ALA A 55 -0.61 -13.67 4.84
N GLY A 56 0.32 -13.28 5.71
CA GLY A 56 1.73 -13.12 5.38
C GLY A 56 2.05 -11.68 4.99
N GLN A 57 3.34 -11.34 5.00
CA GLN A 57 3.81 -9.98 4.71
C GLN A 57 3.37 -9.48 3.32
N TRP A 58 3.14 -10.40 2.39
CA TRP A 58 2.78 -10.13 1.00
C TRP A 58 1.39 -10.67 0.61
N CYS A 59 0.60 -11.15 1.57
CA CYS A 59 -0.71 -11.74 1.30
C CYS A 59 -0.64 -12.90 0.29
N ASN A 60 0.40 -13.72 0.40
CA ASN A 60 0.64 -14.89 -0.45
C ASN A 60 0.39 -16.20 0.29
N GLU A 61 0.04 -16.15 1.58
CA GLU A 61 -0.29 -17.32 2.39
C GLU A 61 -1.81 -17.36 2.61
N THR A 62 -2.42 -18.53 2.53
CA THR A 62 -3.83 -18.70 2.87
C THR A 62 -4.01 -18.83 4.38
N CYS A 63 -5.16 -18.36 4.88
CA CYS A 63 -5.47 -18.51 6.30
C CYS A 63 -5.52 -19.98 6.70
N PRO A 64 -4.92 -20.36 7.85
CA PRO A 64 -5.09 -21.69 8.39
C PRO A 64 -6.57 -21.96 8.71
N PRO A 65 -7.02 -23.22 8.59
CA PRO A 65 -8.41 -23.59 8.82
C PRO A 65 -8.85 -23.16 10.23
N GLY A 66 -10.01 -22.50 10.30
CA GLY A 66 -10.58 -21.97 11.54
C GLY A 66 -10.24 -20.52 11.87
N LYS A 67 -9.39 -19.85 11.07
CA LYS A 67 -9.16 -18.40 11.17
C LYS A 67 -9.86 -17.63 10.04
N PHE A 68 -10.55 -16.56 10.40
CA PHE A 68 -11.35 -15.72 9.51
C PHE A 68 -11.08 -14.25 9.83
N GLY A 69 -11.06 -13.37 8.83
CA GLY A 69 -10.76 -11.94 9.01
C GLY A 69 -9.49 -11.48 8.28
N PRO A 70 -9.24 -10.16 8.21
CA PRO A 70 -7.99 -9.62 7.67
C PRO A 70 -6.81 -10.13 8.52
N ASP A 71 -5.74 -10.57 7.86
CA ASP A 71 -4.56 -11.17 8.50
C ASP A 71 -4.88 -12.42 9.36
N CYS A 72 -6.01 -13.08 9.08
CA CYS A 72 -6.46 -14.30 9.75
C CYS A 72 -6.56 -14.13 11.28
N LYS A 73 -7.14 -13.01 11.74
CA LYS A 73 -7.40 -12.73 13.16
C LYS A 73 -8.87 -12.66 13.49
#